data_AF-A0A8T7GVI4-F1
#
_entry.id   AF-A0A8T7GVI4-F1
#
_cell.length_a   1.000
_cell.length_b   1.000
_cell.length_c   1.000
_cell.angle_alpha   90.00
_cell.angle_beta   90.00
_cell.angle_gamma   90.00
#
_symmetry.space_group_name_H-M   'P 1'
#
loop_
_entity.id
_entity.type
_entity.pdbx_description
1 polymer ?
#
loop_
_entity_poly.entity_id
_entity_poly.type
_entity_poly.pdbx_seq_one_letter_code
_entity_poly.pdbx_strand_id
1 'polypeptide(L)' 'MMTALLRYTLVIAFSFLVLALIALPFLKPGSPSFVADVVGIIMLVALIVAASIVIRRVLRAEGYLAAPPS' A
#
# COMPACT_ATOMS: atom_id res chain seq x y z
N MET A 1 15.73 -11.59 -1.07
CA MET A 1 15.31 -10.97 -2.36
C MET A 1 13.82 -10.61 -2.38
N MET A 2 12.91 -11.55 -2.07
CA MET A 2 11.46 -11.31 -2.13
C MET A 2 10.95 -10.20 -1.19
N THR A 3 11.51 -10.08 0.01
CA THR A 3 11.21 -9.01 0.97
C THR A 3 11.66 -7.62 0.51
N ALA A 4 12.80 -7.51 -0.18
CA ALA A 4 13.27 -6.24 -0.74
C ALA A 4 12.34 -5.77 -1.87
N LEU A 5 11.95 -6.67 -2.77
CA LEU A 5 11.01 -6.39 -3.84
C LEU A 5 9.65 -5.89 -3.29
N LEU A 6 9.09 -6.59 -2.30
CA LEU A 6 7.84 -6.19 -1.64
C LEU A 6 7.93 -4.82 -0.96
N ARG A 7 9.08 -4.51 -0.34
CA ARG A 7 9.34 -3.17 0.24
C ARG A 7 9.33 -2.09 -0.83
N TYR A 8 10.01 -2.29 -1.96
CA TYR A 8 9.98 -1.33 -3.06
C TYR A 8 8.58 -1.15 -3.63
N THR A 9 7.83 -2.25 -3.82
CA THR A 9 6.42 -2.19 -4.26
C THR A 9 5.56 -1.36 -3.31
N LEU A 10 5.74 -1.52 -1.99
CA LEU A 10 5.03 -0.71 -1.00
C LEU A 10 5.39 0.77 -1.08
N VAL A 11 6.67 1.11 -1.25
CA VAL A 11 7.12 2.51 -1.38
C VAL A 11 6.52 3.16 -2.63
N ILE A 12 6.53 2.45 -3.75
CA ILE A 12 5.93 2.91 -5.01
C ILE A 12 4.42 3.09 -4.82
N ALA A 13 3.73 2.09 -4.26
CA ALA A 13 2.28 2.16 -4.02
C ALA A 13 1.91 3.33 -3.09
N PHE A 14 2.70 3.58 -2.04
CA PHE A 14 2.51 4.74 -1.16
C PHE A 14 2.71 6.06 -1.90
N SER A 15 3.70 6.14 -2.79
CA SER A 15 3.95 7.33 -3.59
C SER A 15 2.77 7.64 -4.52
N PHE A 16 2.23 6.62 -5.20
CA PHE A 16 1.00 6.76 -5.99
C PHE A 16 -0.21 7.15 -5.15
N LEU A 17 -0.33 6.63 -3.93
CA LEU A 17 -1.43 6.97 -3.03
C LEU A 17 -1.39 8.45 -2.65
N VAL A 18 -0.21 8.97 -2.32
CA VAL A 18 -0.01 10.39 -2.02
C VAL A 18 -0.36 11.25 -3.22
N LEU A 19 0.08 10.88 -4.43
CA LEU A 19 -0.23 11.63 -5.65
C LEU A 19 -1.74 11.66 -5.93
N ALA A 20 -2.43 10.53 -5.77
CA ALA A 20 -3.89 10.46 -5.95
C ALA A 20 -4.63 11.33 -4.91
N LEU A 21 -4.20 11.28 -3.64
CA LEU A 21 -4.78 12.13 -2.59
C LEU A 21 -4.55 13.63 -2.85
N ILE A 22 -3.41 14.00 -3.40
CA ILE A 22 -3.12 15.39 -3.81
C ILE A 22 -4.02 15.81 -4.98
N ALA A 23 -4.39 14.89 -5.87
CA ALA A 23 -5.25 15.18 -7.02
C ALA A 23 -6.71 15.45 -6.63
N LEU A 24 -7.23 14.81 -5.58
CA LEU A 24 -8.62 14.93 -5.12
C LEU A 24 -9.20 16.36 -5.07
N PRO A 25 -8.56 17.36 -4.44
CA PRO A 25 -9.09 18.72 -4.38
C PRO A 25 -9.18 19.42 -5.74
N PHE A 26 -8.43 18.95 -6.75
CA PHE A 26 -8.44 19.50 -8.10
C PHE A 26 -9.47 18.81 -9.02
N LEU A 27 -10.05 17.69 -8.59
CA LEU A 27 -11.05 16.95 -9.35
C LEU A 27 -12.46 17.41 -9.01
N LYS A 28 -13.27 17.64 -10.04
CA LYS A 28 -14.68 18.01 -9.86
C LYS A 28 -15.43 16.83 -9.20
N PRO A 29 -16.07 17.02 -8.03
CA PRO A 29 -16.86 15.97 -7.39
C PRO A 29 -17.93 15.42 -8.33
N GLY A 30 -18.04 14.09 -8.40
CA GLY A 30 -18.99 13.40 -9.27
C GLY A 30 -18.60 13.33 -10.75
N SER A 31 -17.46 13.89 -11.16
CA SER A 31 -16.91 13.66 -12.49
C SER A 31 -16.42 12.21 -12.64
N PRO A 32 -16.43 11.63 -13.85
CA PRO A 32 -15.88 10.28 -14.08
C PRO A 32 -14.43 10.14 -13.60
N SER A 33 -13.61 11.19 -13.76
CA SER A 33 -12.24 11.24 -13.26
C SER A 33 -12.14 11.20 -11.73
N PHE A 34 -13.03 11.91 -11.01
CA PHE A 34 -13.09 11.85 -9.55
C PHE A 34 -13.46 10.45 -9.06
N VAL A 35 -14.46 9.83 -9.69
CA VAL A 35 -14.89 8.47 -9.31
C VAL A 35 -13.76 7.46 -9.58
N ALA A 36 -13.11 7.55 -10.74
CA ALA A 36 -11.98 6.69 -11.07
C ALA A 36 -10.81 6.84 -10.08
N ASP A 37 -10.50 8.08 -9.66
CA ASP A 37 -9.44 8.36 -8.70
C ASP A 37 -9.77 7.80 -7.31
N VAL A 38 -11.00 8.00 -6.82
CA VAL A 38 -11.47 7.43 -5.55
C VAL A 38 -11.42 5.90 -5.56
N VAL A 39 -11.91 5.26 -6.64
CA VAL A 39 -11.85 3.79 -6.79
C VAL A 39 -10.40 3.32 -6.83
N GLY A 40 -9.53 4.04 -7.56
CA GLY A 40 -8.10 3.78 -7.62
C GLY A 40 -7.44 3.83 -6.24
N ILE A 41 -7.72 4.87 -5.45
CA ILE A 41 -7.25 5.04 -4.06
C ILE A 41 -7.68 3.84 -3.22
N ILE A 42 -8.95 3.42 -3.29
CA ILE A 42 -9.48 2.29 -2.52
C ILE A 42 -8.72 1.00 -2.88
N MET A 43 -8.55 0.71 -4.18
CA MET A 43 -7.82 -0.48 -4.61
C MET A 43 -6.35 -0.44 -4.20
N LEU A 44 -5.72 0.73 -4.27
CA LEU A 44 -4.32 0.92 -3.90
C LEU A 44 -4.10 0.71 -2.41
N VAL A 45 -5.00 1.22 -1.56
CA VAL A 45 -5.00 0.97 -0.11
C VAL A 45 -5.16 -0.52 0.18
N ALA A 46 -6.10 -1.20 -0.49
CA ALA A 46 -6.27 -2.65 -0.32
C ALA A 46 -5.00 -3.43 -0.68
N LEU A 47 -4.32 -3.05 -1.76
CA LEU A 47 -3.05 -3.64 -2.18
C LEU A 47 -1.93 -3.40 -1.15
N ILE A 48 -1.81 -2.19 -0.62
CA ILE A 48 -0.83 -1.85 0.43
C ILE A 48 -1.06 -2.70 1.68
N VAL A 49 -2.32 -2.86 2.11
CA VAL A 49 -2.67 -3.68 3.28
C VAL A 49 -2.34 -5.15 3.02
N ALA A 50 -2.72 -5.70 1.87
CA ALA A 50 -2.43 -7.08 1.50
C ALA A 50 -0.91 -7.35 1.48
N ALA A 51 -0.13 -6.49 0.82
CA ALA A 51 1.33 -6.61 0.75
C ALA A 51 1.97 -6.50 2.15
N SER A 52 1.47 -5.61 3.00
CA SER A 52 1.95 -5.46 4.39
C SER A 52 1.71 -6.72 5.23
N ILE A 53 0.55 -7.37 5.08
CA ILE A 53 0.24 -8.64 5.75
C ILE A 53 1.19 -9.74 5.27
N VAL A 54 1.42 -9.85 3.96
CA VAL A 54 2.34 -10.83 3.38
C VAL A 54 3.76 -10.62 3.93
N ILE A 55 4.27 -9.39 3.94
CA ILE A 55 5.60 -9.09 4.50
C ILE A 55 5.69 -9.49 5.97
N ARG A 56 4.68 -9.16 6.80
CA ARG A 56 4.67 -9.56 8.21
C ARG A 56 4.71 -11.08 8.38
N ARG A 57 3.97 -11.82 7.55
CA ARG A 57 3.98 -13.29 7.58
C ARG A 57 5.33 -13.86 7.18
N VAL A 58 5.95 -13.33 6.11
CA VAL A 58 7.27 -13.75 5.64
C VAL A 58 8.34 -13.47 6.71
N LEU A 59 8.36 -12.27 7.30
CA LEU A 59 9.32 -11.92 8.35
C LEU A 59 9.17 -12.76 9.62
N ARG A 60 7.94 -13.18 9.97
CA ARG A 60 7.71 -14.15 11.05
C ARG A 60 8.24 -15.53 10.70
N ALA A 61 8.01 -16.00 9.47
CA ALA A 61 8.49 -17.29 9.00
C ALA A 61 10.03 -17.36 8.92
N GLU A 62 10.69 -16.25 8.60
CA GLU A 62 12.15 -16.11 8.59
C GLU A 62 12.78 -15.98 10.00
N GLY A 63 12.00 -16.00 11.08
CA GLY A 63 12.50 -15.99 12.46
C GLY A 63 12.95 -14.62 13.00
N TYR A 64 12.87 -13.55 12.21
CA TYR A 64 13.24 -12.19 12.64
C TYR A 64 12.32 -11.58 13.70
N LEU A 65 11.15 -12.19 13.94
CA LEU A 65 10.18 -11.79 14.96
C LEU A 65 10.02 -12.84 16.07
N ALA A 66 11.03 -13.71 16.26
CA ALA A 66 11.07 -14.58 17.44
C ALA A 66 11.03 -13.71 18.70
N ALA A 67 10.08 -14.01 19.58
CA ALA A 67 9.69 -13.22 20.75
C ALA A 67 10.90 -12.82 21.63
N PRO A 68 10.84 -11.67 22.32
CA PRO A 68 11.85 -11.35 23.33
C PRO A 68 11.92 -12.51 24.35
N PRO A 69 13.13 -12.90 24.80
CA PRO A 69 13.26 -13.92 25.83
C PRO A 69 12.52 -13.45 27.09
N SER A 70 11.54 -14.26 27.51
CA SER A 70 10.88 -14.17 28.82
C SER A 70 11.82 -14.63 29.91
#